data_AF-A0A426YIQ5-F1
#
_entry.id   AF-A0A426YIQ5-F1
#
_cell.length_a   1.000
_cell.length_b   1.000
_cell.length_c   1.000
_cell.angle_alpha   90.00
_cell.angle_beta   90.00
_cell.angle_gamma   90.00
#
_symmetry.space_group_name_H-M   'P 1'
#
loop_
_entity.id
_entity.type
_entity.pdbx_description
1 polymer ?
#
loop_
_entity_poly.entity_id
_entity_poly.type
_entity_poly.pdbx_seq_one_letter_code
_entity_poly.pdbx_strand_id
1 'polypeptide(L)'
;MGSTNNSKDVEVVFSTLRVEHFNPIVLEIGLEENPDLVEELRAKAHMRTLHYRKAAAQLYNRKVRPRPISDGDLILRKVEVSDPEHSRNKLAPRWERPYRII
;
A
#
# COMPACT_ATOMS: atom_id res chain seq x y z
N MET A 1 -56.30 9.89 -41.80
CA MET A 1 -56.88 9.17 -40.65
C MET A 1 -55.75 8.40 -39.99
N GLY A 2 -55.24 8.93 -38.88
CA GLY A 2 -54.27 8.24 -38.05
C GLY A 2 -55.00 7.33 -37.07
N SER A 3 -54.44 6.17 -36.79
CA SER A 3 -54.64 5.51 -35.51
C SER A 3 -53.40 4.68 -35.22
N THR A 4 -52.61 5.20 -34.29
CA THR A 4 -51.47 4.54 -33.68
C THR A 4 -51.98 3.45 -32.75
N ASN A 5 -51.80 2.19 -33.11
CA ASN A 5 -51.92 1.08 -32.18
C ASN A 5 -50.54 0.84 -31.55
N ASN A 6 -50.39 1.51 -30.41
CA ASN A 6 -49.26 1.49 -29.52
C ASN A 6 -49.01 0.05 -29.07
N SER A 7 -48.03 -0.63 -29.67
CA SER A 7 -47.45 -1.85 -29.10
C SER A 7 -46.73 -1.44 -27.82
N LYS A 8 -47.43 -1.53 -26.69
CA LYS A 8 -46.77 -1.48 -25.39
C LYS A 8 -46.00 -2.78 -25.28
N ASP A 9 -44.68 -2.69 -25.44
CA ASP A 9 -43.77 -3.77 -25.12
C ASP A 9 -44.05 -4.21 -23.68
N VAL A 10 -44.44 -5.47 -23.51
CA VAL A 10 -44.64 -6.07 -22.19
C VAL A 10 -43.25 -6.27 -21.61
N GLU A 11 -42.87 -5.44 -20.63
CA GLU A 11 -41.65 -5.66 -19.85
C GLU A 11 -41.84 -6.93 -19.00
N VAL A 12 -41.29 -8.05 -19.48
CA VAL A 12 -41.22 -9.27 -18.69
C VAL A 12 -40.02 -9.17 -17.76
N VAL A 13 -40.28 -8.82 -16.50
CA VAL A 13 -39.25 -8.79 -15.45
C VAL A 13 -39.02 -10.22 -14.97
N PHE A 14 -37.92 -10.83 -15.41
CA PHE A 14 -37.48 -12.11 -14.88
C PHE A 14 -36.64 -11.89 -13.62
N SER A 15 -37.09 -12.47 -12.51
CA SER A 15 -36.28 -12.55 -11.30
C SER A 15 -35.00 -13.35 -11.60
N THR A 16 -33.87 -12.87 -11.11
CA THR A 16 -32.63 -13.66 -11.18
C THR A 16 -32.65 -14.72 -10.09
N LEU A 17 -31.99 -15.86 -10.31
CA LEU A 17 -31.78 -16.92 -9.30
C LEU A 17 -31.31 -16.37 -7.94
N ARG A 18 -30.52 -15.29 -7.95
CA ARG A 18 -30.03 -14.58 -6.75
C ARG A 18 -31.14 -13.88 -5.97
N VAL A 19 -32.14 -13.34 -6.66
CA VAL A 19 -33.31 -12.68 -6.07
C VAL A 19 -34.29 -13.73 -5.55
N GLU A 20 -34.47 -14.83 -6.28
CA GLU A 20 -35.37 -15.92 -5.88
C GLU A 20 -34.88 -16.67 -4.64
N HIS A 21 -33.57 -16.89 -4.52
CA HIS A 21 -32.95 -17.59 -3.38
C HIS A 21 -32.41 -16.63 -2.32
N PHE A 22 -32.88 -15.38 -2.30
CA PHE A 22 -32.43 -14.38 -1.34
C PHE A 22 -32.81 -14.78 0.10
N ASN A 23 -31.80 -15.04 0.92
CA ASN A 23 -31.98 -15.29 2.34
C ASN A 23 -31.35 -14.15 3.16
N PRO A 24 -32.16 -13.30 3.82
CA PRO A 24 -31.66 -12.15 4.56
C PRO A 24 -30.82 -12.54 5.78
N ILE A 25 -31.14 -13.67 6.41
CA ILE A 25 -30.42 -14.16 7.61
C ILE A 25 -29.02 -14.64 7.22
N VAL A 26 -28.89 -15.38 6.12
CA VAL A 26 -27.58 -15.85 5.62
C VAL A 26 -26.72 -14.67 5.15
N LEU A 27 -27.34 -13.63 4.58
CA LEU A 27 -26.63 -12.40 4.23
C LEU A 27 -26.14 -11.67 5.48
N GLU A 28 -26.97 -11.54 6.51
CA GLU A 28 -26.62 -10.85 7.76
C GLU A 28 -25.48 -11.57 8.50
N ILE A 29 -25.57 -12.90 8.64
CA ILE A 29 -24.50 -13.73 9.21
C ILE A 29 -23.21 -13.60 8.37
N GLY A 30 -23.32 -13.72 7.05
CA GLY A 30 -22.17 -13.58 6.15
C GLY A 30 -21.57 -12.17 6.13
N LEU A 31 -22.38 -11.14 6.41
CA LEU A 31 -21.95 -9.74 6.51
C LEU A 31 -21.23 -9.47 7.83
N GLU A 32 -21.51 -10.22 8.89
CA GLU A 32 -20.80 -10.14 10.17
C GLU A 32 -19.48 -10.94 10.12
N GLU A 33 -19.47 -12.13 9.51
CA GLU A 33 -18.28 -12.98 9.42
C GLU A 33 -17.23 -12.50 8.40
N ASN A 34 -17.65 -11.99 7.24
CA ASN A 34 -16.74 -11.53 6.19
C ASN A 34 -15.81 -10.36 6.60
N PRO A 35 -16.27 -9.28 7.25
CA PRO A 35 -15.39 -8.19 7.68
C PRO A 35 -14.36 -8.67 8.70
N ASP A 36 -14.74 -9.56 9.63
CA ASP A 36 -13.81 -10.14 10.61
C ASP A 36 -12.72 -10.98 9.92
N LEU A 37 -13.08 -11.78 8.92
CA LEU A 37 -12.12 -12.53 8.09
C LEU A 37 -11.16 -11.60 7.34
N VAL A 38 -11.65 -10.46 6.82
CA VAL A 38 -10.81 -9.46 6.13
C VAL A 38 -9.83 -8.79 7.09
N GLU A 39 -10.28 -8.43 8.29
CA GLU A 39 -9.39 -7.85 9.31
C GLU A 39 -8.37 -8.87 9.81
N GLU A 40 -8.74 -10.13 10.01
CA GLU A 40 -7.80 -11.19 10.39
C GLU A 40 -6.72 -11.40 9.30
N LEU A 41 -7.12 -11.43 8.03
CA LEU A 41 -6.19 -11.51 6.90
C LEU A 41 -5.26 -10.30 6.84
N ARG A 42 -5.78 -9.10 7.10
CA ARG A 42 -4.98 -7.87 7.15
C ARG A 42 -3.98 -7.91 8.30
N ALA A 43 -4.39 -8.32 9.50
CA ALA A 43 -3.51 -8.47 10.65
C ALA A 43 -2.40 -9.49 10.39
N LYS A 44 -2.74 -10.64 9.80
CA LYS A 44 -1.77 -11.68 9.40
C LYS A 44 -0.79 -11.19 8.35
N ALA A 45 -1.26 -10.45 7.34
CA ALA A 45 -0.39 -9.82 6.35
C ALA A 45 0.54 -8.80 7.00
N HIS A 46 0.01 -7.96 7.90
CA HIS A 46 0.78 -6.96 8.63
C HIS A 46 1.89 -7.60 9.48
N MET A 47 1.58 -8.67 10.22
CA MET A 47 2.57 -9.44 10.99
C MET A 47 3.69 -9.97 10.11
N ARG A 48 3.36 -10.53 8.94
CA ARG A 48 4.37 -11.02 7.98
C ARG A 48 5.25 -9.87 7.50
N THR A 49 4.68 -8.72 7.15
CA THR A 49 5.44 -7.53 6.75
C THR A 49 6.39 -7.08 7.85
N LEU A 50 5.93 -7.00 9.11
CA LEU A 50 6.78 -6.63 10.25
C LEU A 50 7.92 -7.64 10.44
N HIS A 51 7.63 -8.93 10.35
CA HIS A 51 8.63 -9.99 10.46
C HIS A 51 9.72 -9.84 9.39
N TYR A 52 9.33 -9.68 8.12
CA TYR A 52 10.29 -9.50 7.03
C TYR A 52 11.11 -8.21 7.16
N ARG A 53 10.47 -7.10 7.55
CA ARG A 53 11.18 -5.83 7.81
C ARG A 53 12.22 -5.99 8.91
N LYS A 54 11.86 -6.67 10.01
CA LYS A 54 12.79 -6.93 11.12
C LYS A 54 13.96 -7.80 10.69
N ALA A 55 13.71 -8.89 9.95
CA ALA A 55 14.75 -9.76 9.44
C ALA A 55 15.70 -9.03 8.48
N ALA A 56 15.16 -8.20 7.58
CA ALA A 56 15.96 -7.38 6.67
C ALA A 56 16.83 -6.37 7.44
N ALA A 57 16.27 -5.69 8.44
CA ALA A 57 17.00 -4.76 9.28
C ALA A 57 18.13 -5.45 10.07
N GLN A 58 17.88 -6.65 10.62
CA GLN A 58 18.91 -7.43 11.31
C GLN A 58 20.05 -7.84 10.37
N LEU A 59 19.73 -8.30 9.16
CA LEU A 59 20.75 -8.69 8.17
C LEU A 59 21.60 -7.49 7.74
N TYR A 60 20.96 -6.32 7.54
CA TYR A 60 21.65 -5.07 7.24
C TYR A 60 22.56 -4.65 8.40
N ASN A 61 22.00 -4.54 9.61
CA ASN A 61 22.73 -4.11 10.80
C ASN A 61 23.89 -5.04 11.16
N ARG A 62 23.78 -6.35 10.90
CA ARG A 62 24.89 -7.30 11.09
C ARG A 62 26.11 -6.98 10.23
N LYS A 63 25.91 -6.39 9.05
CA LYS A 63 26.99 -6.02 8.11
C LYS A 63 27.51 -4.60 8.37
N VAL A 64 26.70 -3.73 8.95
CA VAL A 64 27.10 -2.36 9.29
C VAL A 64 28.06 -2.41 10.48
N ARG A 65 29.25 -1.87 10.29
CA ARG A 65 30.19 -1.63 11.39
C ARG A 65 29.90 -0.24 11.96
N PRO A 66 29.46 -0.12 13.23
CA PRO A 66 29.31 1.18 13.87
C PRO A 66 30.65 1.91 13.85
N ARG A 67 30.67 3.11 13.30
CA ARG A 67 31.82 4.00 13.33
C ARG A 67 31.48 5.14 14.29
N PRO A 68 32.15 5.28 15.44
CA PRO A 68 31.96 6.45 16.29
C PRO A 68 32.37 7.68 15.48
N ILE A 69 31.59 8.74 15.59
CA ILE A 69 31.87 10.01 14.94
C ILE A 69 32.10 11.04 16.04
N SER A 70 33.20 11.76 15.94
CA SER A 70 33.64 12.76 16.91
C SER A 70 33.78 14.13 16.25
N ASP A 71 33.86 15.17 17.07
CA ASP A 71 34.12 16.53 16.59
C ASP A 71 35.44 16.57 15.79
N GLY A 72 35.41 17.27 14.67
CA GLY A 72 36.52 17.31 13.70
C GLY A 72 36.51 16.19 12.66
N ASP A 73 35.69 15.14 12.80
CA ASP A 73 35.58 14.08 11.79
C ASP A 73 34.96 14.61 10.49
N LEU A 74 35.49 14.12 9.37
CA LEU A 74 34.93 14.34 8.04
C LEU A 74 33.99 13.20 7.65
N ILE A 75 32.73 13.53 7.40
CA ILE A 75 31.67 12.61 7.00
C ILE A 75 31.13 12.95 5.61
N LEU A 76 30.80 11.94 4.82
CA LEU A 76 30.11 12.12 3.54
C LEU A 76 28.60 12.04 3.75
N ARG A 77 27.86 13.05 3.29
CA ARG A 77 26.39 13.04 3.21
C ARG A 77 25.93 12.92 1.76
N LYS A 78 24.86 12.16 1.56
CA LYS A 78 24.28 11.94 0.24
C LYS A 78 23.68 13.25 -0.26
N VAL A 79 23.92 13.61 -1.53
CA VAL A 79 23.45 14.90 -2.11
C VAL A 79 21.94 15.04 -2.04
N GLU A 80 21.19 13.95 -2.19
CA GLU A 80 19.73 13.96 -2.03
C GLU A 80 19.25 14.49 -0.66
N VAL A 81 20.08 14.35 0.40
CA VAL A 81 19.77 14.84 1.75
C VAL A 81 20.32 16.26 1.96
N SER A 82 21.45 16.59 1.33
CA SER A 82 22.14 17.87 1.51
C SER A 82 21.65 18.97 0.59
N ASP A 83 21.51 18.68 -0.71
CA ASP A 83 21.03 19.58 -1.75
C ASP A 83 20.15 18.79 -2.74
N PRO A 84 18.87 18.60 -2.40
CA PRO A 84 17.95 17.84 -3.24
C PRO A 84 17.71 18.51 -4.60
N GLU A 85 17.91 19.83 -4.72
CA GLU A 85 17.69 20.59 -5.94
C GLU A 85 18.80 20.32 -6.98
N HIS A 86 20.06 20.24 -6.56
CA HIS A 86 21.18 19.78 -7.40
C HIS A 86 21.15 18.28 -7.71
N SER A 87 20.53 17.46 -6.85
CA SER A 87 20.46 15.99 -7.04
C SER A 87 19.57 15.55 -8.19
N ARG A 88 18.77 16.46 -8.78
CA ARG A 88 17.71 16.16 -9.76
C ARG A 88 18.25 15.71 -11.12
N ASN A 89 19.52 15.97 -11.40
CA ASN A 89 20.16 15.59 -12.66
C ASN A 89 20.79 14.19 -12.56
N LYS A 90 20.51 13.31 -13.52
CA LYS A 90 21.04 11.93 -13.57
C LYS A 90 22.57 11.84 -13.60
N LEU A 91 23.24 12.93 -13.99
CA LEU A 91 24.70 13.05 -14.06
C LEU A 91 25.29 13.85 -12.89
N ALA A 92 24.47 14.30 -11.93
CA ALA A 92 24.98 14.98 -10.76
C ALA A 92 25.79 14.02 -9.88
N PRO A 93 26.88 14.48 -9.24
CA PRO A 93 27.59 13.71 -8.23
C PRO A 93 26.62 13.24 -7.13
N ARG A 94 26.75 11.99 -6.68
CA ARG A 94 25.93 11.46 -5.56
C ARG A 94 26.39 11.98 -4.19
N TRP A 95 27.60 12.56 -4.15
CA TRP A 95 28.28 13.09 -2.97
C TRP A 95 28.80 14.49 -3.31
N GLU A 96 28.56 15.47 -2.44
CA GLU A 96 28.95 16.87 -2.68
C GLU A 96 30.40 17.11 -2.24
N ARG A 97 30.63 17.05 -0.92
CA ARG A 97 31.90 17.30 -0.24
C ARG A 97 31.86 16.72 1.18
N PRO A 98 33.01 16.43 1.80
CA PRO A 98 33.04 16.02 3.20
C PRO A 98 32.58 17.16 4.12
N TYR A 99 31.77 16.81 5.11
CA TYR A 99 31.28 17.69 6.17
C TYR A 99 32.10 17.46 7.43
N ARG A 100 32.50 18.54 8.10
CA ARG A 100 33.15 18.46 9.43
C ARG A 100 32.09 18.52 10.52
N ILE A 101 32.15 17.62 11.50
CA ILE A 101 31.36 17.76 12.73
C ILE A 101 32.00 18.85 13.61
N ILE A 102 31.19 19.78 14.11
CA ILE A 102 31.57 20.90 14.97
C ILE A 102 30.96 20.69 16.35
#